data_AF-A0A7C1IHU7-F1
#
_entry.id   AF-A0A7C1IHU7-F1
#
_cell.length_a   1.000
_cell.length_b   1.000
_cell.length_c   1.000
_cell.angle_alpha   90.00
_cell.angle_beta   90.00
_cell.angle_gamma   90.00
#
_symmetry.space_group_name_H-M   'P 1'
#
loop_
_entity.id
_entity.type
_entity.pdbx_description
1 polymer ?
#
loop_
_entity_poly.entity_id
_entity_poly.type
_entity_poly.pdbx_seq_one_letter_code
_entity_poly.pdbx_strand_id
1 'polypeptide(L)'
;MNLRGSIHRLLKEIGTGRILNTAYDTAWIAHLNDVDSSISERALEWLREHQLPDGCWGTENPRYYHDRLICTLAAMMALARYGRHEDRPRWQRAQLALDIVTKGLPADPAGGTIGFEMIAPTLLNEARTLGLSQNHRNGILG
;
A
#
# COMPACT_ATOMS: atom_id res chain seq x y z
N MET A 1 16.56 7.66 -31.26
CA MET A 1 15.48 6.78 -30.75
C MET A 1 14.31 6.83 -31.73
N ASN A 2 13.88 5.70 -32.32
CA ASN A 2 12.81 5.68 -33.34
C ASN A 2 11.43 5.60 -32.66
N LEU A 3 10.84 6.77 -32.37
CA LEU A 3 9.57 6.89 -31.66
C LEU A 3 8.42 6.14 -32.37
N ARG A 4 8.36 6.23 -33.69
CA ARG A 4 7.33 5.55 -34.50
C ARG A 4 7.40 4.03 -34.34
N GLY A 5 8.60 3.47 -34.35
CA GLY A 5 8.83 2.04 -34.11
C GLY A 5 8.42 1.61 -32.70
N SER A 6 8.76 2.41 -31.68
CA SER A 6 8.35 2.14 -30.29
C SER A 6 6.83 2.16 -30.11
N ILE A 7 6.13 3.11 -30.74
CA ILE A 7 4.66 3.19 -30.69
C ILE A 7 4.03 1.95 -31.34
N HIS A 8 4.50 1.53 -32.52
CA HIS A 8 3.97 0.33 -33.18
C HIS A 8 4.20 -0.94 -32.35
N ARG A 9 5.32 -1.02 -31.63
CA ARG A 9 5.59 -2.12 -30.71
C ARG A 9 4.60 -2.10 -29.53
N LEU A 10 4.44 -0.97 -28.86
CA LEU A 10 3.51 -0.83 -27.74
C LEU A 10 2.07 -1.19 -28.13
N LEU A 11 1.61 -0.75 -29.30
CA LEU A 11 0.27 -1.08 -29.81
C LEU A 11 0.08 -2.60 -30.03
N LYS A 12 1.13 -3.31 -30.44
CA LYS A 12 1.09 -4.77 -30.59
C LYS A 12 1.11 -5.50 -29.25
N GLU A 13 1.67 -4.89 -28.20
CA GLU A 13 1.86 -5.50 -26.88
C GLU A 13 0.85 -5.02 -25.81
N ILE A 14 -0.18 -4.25 -26.19
CA ILE A 14 -1.06 -3.57 -25.23
C ILE A 14 -2.00 -4.54 -24.48
N GLY A 15 -2.26 -5.73 -25.06
CA GLY A 15 -3.04 -6.80 -24.43
C GLY A 15 -4.40 -6.34 -23.91
N THR A 16 -4.83 -6.92 -22.78
CA THR A 16 -6.07 -6.53 -22.06
C THR A 16 -5.90 -5.26 -21.21
N GLY A 17 -4.68 -4.74 -21.10
CA GLY A 17 -4.35 -3.57 -20.29
C GLY A 17 -2.97 -3.72 -19.65
N ARG A 18 -2.31 -2.59 -19.41
CA ARG A 18 -1.11 -2.51 -18.57
C ARG A 18 -1.40 -1.56 -17.43
N ILE A 19 -1.55 -2.11 -16.23
CA ILE A 19 -1.76 -1.37 -14.99
C ILE A 19 -0.63 -1.77 -14.05
N LEU A 20 -0.14 -0.81 -13.26
CA LEU A 20 0.86 -1.07 -12.23
C LEU A 20 0.24 -1.88 -11.09
N ASN A 21 1.01 -2.76 -10.47
CA ASN A 21 0.57 -3.43 -9.26
C ASN A 21 0.38 -2.40 -8.15
N THR A 22 -0.72 -2.50 -7.41
CA THR A 22 -0.96 -1.66 -6.22
C THR A 22 -0.63 -2.46 -4.97
N ALA A 23 0.01 -1.81 -4.00
CA ALA A 23 0.30 -2.46 -2.73
C ALA A 23 -0.96 -2.71 -1.91
N TYR A 24 -1.98 -1.86 -2.05
CA TYR A 24 -3.28 -2.02 -1.41
C TYR A 24 -3.98 -3.32 -1.85
N ASP A 25 -4.13 -3.56 -3.16
CA ASP A 25 -4.82 -4.75 -3.66
C ASP A 25 -4.00 -6.01 -3.37
N THR A 26 -2.68 -5.92 -3.52
CA THR A 26 -1.77 -7.04 -3.19
C THR A 26 -1.86 -7.42 -1.71
N ALA A 27 -1.98 -6.42 -0.82
CA ALA A 27 -2.18 -6.69 0.60
C ALA A 27 -3.49 -7.44 0.86
N TRP A 28 -4.60 -7.09 0.20
CA TRP A 28 -5.85 -7.84 0.31
C TRP A 28 -5.74 -9.28 -0.19
N ILE A 29 -4.95 -9.54 -1.23
CA ILE A 29 -4.68 -10.91 -1.69
C ILE A 29 -3.98 -11.73 -0.60
N ALA A 30 -3.07 -11.13 0.18
CA ALA A 30 -2.41 -11.81 1.30
C ALA A 30 -3.38 -12.22 2.43
N HIS A 31 -4.58 -11.62 2.51
CA HIS A 31 -5.60 -12.06 3.47
C HIS A 31 -6.28 -13.39 3.07
N LEU A 32 -6.11 -13.85 1.82
CA LEU A 32 -6.74 -15.07 1.31
C LEU A 32 -6.02 -16.35 1.73
N ASN A 33 -5.23 -16.31 2.80
CA ASN A 33 -4.42 -17.44 3.26
C ASN A 33 -5.24 -18.72 3.52
N ASP A 34 -6.48 -18.58 4.01
CA ASP A 34 -7.38 -19.72 4.27
C ASP A 34 -8.00 -20.30 2.99
N VAL A 35 -7.97 -19.56 1.88
CA VAL A 35 -8.49 -19.98 0.57
C VAL A 35 -7.37 -20.58 -0.27
N ASP A 36 -6.24 -19.87 -0.38
CA ASP A 36 -5.06 -20.29 -1.11
C ASP A 36 -3.80 -19.70 -0.46
N SER A 37 -3.12 -20.53 0.33
CA SER A 37 -1.89 -20.15 1.02
C SER A 37 -0.72 -19.86 0.08
N SER A 38 -0.71 -20.44 -1.13
CA SER A 38 0.34 -20.19 -2.11
C SER A 38 0.19 -18.80 -2.72
N ILE A 39 -1.04 -18.39 -3.07
CA ILE A 39 -1.32 -17.04 -3.56
C ILE A 39 -1.05 -16.01 -2.46
N SER A 40 -1.46 -16.30 -1.23
CA SER A 40 -1.18 -15.48 -0.06
C SER A 40 0.32 -15.25 0.13
N GLU A 41 1.13 -16.31 0.12
CA GLU A 41 2.58 -16.18 0.32
C GLU A 41 3.24 -15.37 -0.81
N ARG A 42 2.81 -15.54 -2.06
CA ARG A 42 3.31 -14.73 -3.19
C ARG A 42 2.99 -13.25 -3.03
N ALA A 43 1.80 -12.92 -2.49
CA ALA A 43 1.44 -11.55 -2.18
C ALA A 43 2.30 -10.97 -1.04
N LEU A 44 2.56 -11.75 0.01
CA LEU A 44 3.44 -11.36 1.11
C LEU A 44 4.89 -11.15 0.63
N GLU A 45 5.42 -12.03 -0.21
CA GLU A 45 6.73 -11.87 -0.85
C GLU A 45 6.81 -10.58 -1.64
N TRP A 46 5.81 -10.28 -2.47
CA TRP A 46 5.76 -9.03 -3.20
C TRP A 46 5.79 -7.82 -2.25
N LEU A 47 5.00 -7.83 -1.16
CA LEU A 47 5.04 -6.75 -0.17
C LEU A 47 6.42 -6.61 0.49
N ARG A 48 7.12 -7.70 0.77
CA ARG A 48 8.47 -7.67 1.37
C ARG A 48 9.50 -7.00 0.47
N GLU A 49 9.38 -7.19 -0.84
CA GLU A 49 10.27 -6.65 -1.87
C GLU A 49 9.96 -5.19 -2.23
N HIS A 50 8.73 -4.74 -2.00
CA HIS A 50 8.22 -3.43 -2.47
C HIS A 50 8.01 -2.42 -1.33
N GLN A 51 8.57 -2.64 -0.14
CA GLN A 51 8.63 -1.59 0.88
C GLN A 51 9.60 -0.50 0.43
N LEU A 52 9.13 0.75 0.43
CA LEU A 52 9.95 1.87 0.00
C LEU A 52 11.00 2.27 1.06
N PRO A 53 12.04 3.04 0.67
CA PRO A 53 13.10 3.45 1.59
C PRO A 53 12.61 4.23 2.81
N ASP A 54 11.49 4.96 2.67
CA ASP A 54 10.84 5.70 3.75
C ASP A 54 9.99 4.83 4.69
N GLY A 55 9.89 3.51 4.42
CA GLY A 55 9.12 2.55 5.21
C GLY A 55 7.66 2.41 4.79
N CYS A 56 7.20 3.18 3.81
CA CYS A 56 5.84 3.10 3.28
C CYS A 56 5.70 2.07 2.16
N TRP A 57 4.46 1.84 1.73
CA TRP A 57 4.10 1.26 0.45
C TRP A 57 3.27 2.26 -0.36
N GLY A 58 3.22 2.07 -1.67
CA GLY A 58 2.48 2.91 -2.62
C GLY A 58 3.37 3.40 -3.76
N THR A 59 2.90 4.41 -4.47
CA THR A 59 3.62 4.97 -5.63
C THR A 59 4.86 5.74 -5.19
N GLU A 60 6.03 5.40 -5.74
CA GLU A 60 7.28 6.09 -5.40
C GLU A 60 7.27 7.55 -5.85
N ASN A 61 6.88 7.79 -7.10
CA ASN A 61 6.82 9.12 -7.71
C ASN A 61 5.69 9.20 -8.76
N PRO A 62 4.85 10.25 -8.75
CA PRO A 62 4.72 11.28 -7.73
C PRO A 62 4.25 10.72 -6.38
N ARG A 63 4.69 11.35 -5.28
CA ARG A 63 4.27 10.96 -3.93
C ARG A 63 2.90 11.56 -3.62
N TYR A 64 1.93 10.68 -3.38
CA TYR A 64 0.59 11.02 -2.89
C TYR A 64 0.41 10.50 -1.46
N TYR A 65 0.12 11.38 -0.51
CA TYR A 65 0.00 11.03 0.91
C TYR A 65 -1.22 10.13 1.17
N HIS A 66 -2.32 10.32 0.45
CA HIS A 66 -3.50 9.47 0.59
C HIS A 66 -3.23 8.03 0.12
N ASP A 67 -2.55 7.87 -1.03
CA ASP A 67 -2.08 6.57 -1.53
C ASP A 67 -1.12 5.91 -0.54
N ARG A 68 -0.10 6.66 -0.07
CA ARG A 68 0.85 6.14 0.91
C ARG A 68 0.17 5.67 2.19
N LEU A 69 -0.83 6.39 2.68
CA LEU A 69 -1.50 6.00 3.91
C LEU A 69 -2.21 4.65 3.74
N ILE A 70 -3.06 4.54 2.72
CA ILE A 70 -3.87 3.35 2.48
C ILE A 70 -2.99 2.14 2.15
N CYS A 71 -2.04 2.29 1.22
CA CYS A 71 -1.12 1.22 0.85
C CYS A 71 -0.28 0.75 2.05
N THR A 72 0.24 1.69 2.85
CA THR A 72 1.08 1.36 4.01
C THR A 72 0.27 0.67 5.10
N LEU A 73 -0.93 1.14 5.42
CA LEU A 73 -1.79 0.48 6.41
C LEU A 73 -2.14 -0.94 5.98
N ALA A 74 -2.56 -1.15 4.73
CA ALA A 74 -2.93 -2.46 4.23
C ALA A 74 -1.74 -3.43 4.24
N ALA A 75 -0.59 -3.03 3.69
CA ALA A 75 0.62 -3.85 3.66
C ALA A 75 1.13 -4.19 5.06
N MET A 76 1.15 -3.21 5.97
CA MET A 76 1.55 -3.38 7.35
C MET A 76 0.66 -4.41 8.07
N MET A 77 -0.66 -4.34 7.89
CA MET A 77 -1.60 -5.28 8.49
C MET A 77 -1.47 -6.70 7.92
N ALA A 78 -1.29 -6.82 6.59
CA ALA A 78 -1.09 -8.11 5.95
C ALA A 78 0.16 -8.82 6.49
N LEU A 79 1.29 -8.11 6.54
CA LEU A 79 2.55 -8.65 7.08
C LEU A 79 2.46 -8.96 8.59
N ALA A 80 1.68 -8.18 9.35
CA ALA A 80 1.50 -8.43 10.77
C ALA A 80 0.61 -9.66 11.06
N ARG A 81 -0.39 -9.93 10.23
CA ARG A 81 -1.34 -11.04 10.41
C ARG A 81 -0.83 -12.36 9.84
N TYR A 82 -0.26 -12.33 8.64
CA TYR A 82 0.07 -13.54 7.87
C TYR A 82 1.57 -13.64 7.54
N GLY A 83 2.33 -12.57 7.78
CA GLY A 83 3.77 -12.58 7.61
C GLY A 83 4.50 -13.41 8.68
N ARG A 84 5.81 -13.49 8.52
CA ARG A 84 6.71 -14.23 9.41
C ARG A 84 7.25 -13.32 10.50
N HIS A 85 7.87 -13.89 11.54
CA HIS A 85 8.48 -13.07 12.60
C HIS A 85 9.54 -12.09 12.06
N GLU A 86 10.25 -12.46 11.00
CA GLU A 86 11.24 -11.62 10.28
C GLU A 86 10.64 -10.41 9.57
N ASP A 87 9.31 -10.35 9.41
CA ASP A 87 8.61 -9.19 8.83
C ASP A 87 8.38 -8.08 9.86
N ARG A 88 8.66 -8.34 11.16
CA ARG A 88 8.53 -7.37 12.25
C ARG A 88 9.20 -6.02 11.97
N PRO A 89 10.47 -5.96 11.53
CA PRO A 89 11.11 -4.69 11.23
C PRO A 89 10.42 -3.90 10.11
N ARG A 90 9.80 -4.58 9.14
CA ARG A 90 9.11 -3.92 8.01
C ARG A 90 7.89 -3.16 8.50
N TRP A 91 6.99 -3.82 9.23
CA TRP A 91 5.80 -3.14 9.73
C TRP A 91 6.13 -2.14 10.85
N GLN A 92 7.22 -2.28 11.60
CA GLN A 92 7.69 -1.24 12.52
C GLN A 92 8.16 0.04 11.80
N ARG A 93 8.90 -0.10 10.69
CA ARG A 93 9.26 1.04 9.84
C ARG A 93 8.00 1.71 9.28
N ALA A 94 7.01 0.93 8.90
CA ALA A 94 5.71 1.42 8.44
C ALA A 94 5.03 2.28 9.52
N GLN A 95 4.97 1.79 10.76
CA GLN A 95 4.41 2.52 11.90
C GLN A 95 5.05 3.90 12.08
N LEU A 96 6.39 3.97 12.01
CA LEU A 96 7.12 5.23 12.12
C LEU A 96 6.82 6.18 10.94
N ALA A 97 6.62 5.63 9.74
CA ALA A 97 6.34 6.41 8.56
C ALA A 97 4.91 6.98 8.52
N LEU A 98 3.93 6.29 9.15
CA LEU A 98 2.53 6.72 9.17
C LEU A 98 2.32 8.11 9.79
N ASP A 99 3.14 8.50 10.77
CA ASP A 99 3.08 9.84 11.37
C ASP A 99 3.44 10.94 10.35
N ILE A 100 4.45 10.69 9.52
CA ILE A 100 4.89 11.60 8.47
C ILE A 100 3.82 11.66 7.37
N VAL A 101 3.30 10.50 6.97
CA VAL A 101 2.29 10.41 5.92
C VAL A 101 1.01 11.14 6.32
N THR A 102 0.54 10.92 7.55
CA THR A 102 -0.68 11.54 8.07
C THR A 102 -0.59 13.07 8.09
N LYS A 103 0.56 13.62 8.52
CA LYS A 103 0.79 15.08 8.52
C LYS A 103 0.80 15.70 7.13
N GLY A 104 1.08 14.91 6.10
CA GLY A 104 1.11 15.37 4.71
C GLY A 104 -0.24 15.35 4.00
N LEU A 105 -1.27 14.68 4.54
CA LEU A 105 -2.57 14.56 3.88
C LEU A 105 -3.17 15.90 3.44
N PRO A 106 -3.17 16.98 4.25
CA PRO A 106 -3.75 18.26 3.84
C PRO A 106 -2.99 18.96 2.70
N ALA A 107 -1.73 18.56 2.47
CA ALA A 107 -0.87 19.13 1.43
C ALA A 107 -0.89 18.30 0.13
N ASP A 108 -1.68 17.23 0.07
CA ASP A 108 -1.75 16.35 -1.09
C ASP A 108 -2.53 17.00 -2.25
N PRO A 109 -1.87 17.37 -3.36
CA PRO A 109 -2.52 18.13 -4.43
C PRO A 109 -3.60 17.33 -5.18
N ALA A 110 -3.55 16.00 -5.12
CA ALA A 110 -4.53 15.14 -5.77
C ALA A 110 -5.78 14.90 -4.91
N GLY A 111 -5.75 15.27 -3.63
CA GLY A 111 -6.79 14.94 -2.66
C GLY A 111 -6.87 13.44 -2.35
N GLY A 112 -8.01 13.03 -1.78
CA GLY A 112 -8.28 11.64 -1.41
C GLY A 112 -8.36 10.70 -2.61
N THR A 113 -7.87 9.46 -2.41
CA THR A 113 -8.18 8.37 -3.34
C THR A 113 -9.67 8.07 -3.33
N ILE A 114 -10.18 7.35 -4.33
CA ILE A 114 -11.59 6.93 -4.36
C ILE A 114 -11.92 6.15 -3.08
N GLY A 115 -12.94 6.61 -2.35
CA GLY A 115 -13.41 5.98 -1.11
C GLY A 115 -12.49 6.16 0.09
N PHE A 116 -11.51 7.09 0.03
CA PHE A 116 -10.56 7.32 1.11
C PHE A 116 -11.24 7.55 2.47
N GLU A 117 -12.31 8.33 2.50
CA GLU A 117 -13.05 8.70 3.71
C GLU A 117 -13.73 7.51 4.39
N MET A 118 -13.90 6.40 3.66
CA MET A 118 -14.43 5.14 4.19
C MET A 118 -13.31 4.13 4.47
N ILE A 119 -12.37 3.99 3.53
CA ILE A 119 -11.28 3.01 3.60
C ILE A 119 -10.30 3.37 4.71
N ALA A 120 -9.79 4.60 4.75
CA ALA A 120 -8.74 4.97 5.69
C ALA A 120 -9.17 4.82 7.16
N PRO A 121 -10.35 5.31 7.59
CA PRO A 121 -10.81 5.09 8.97
C PRO A 121 -10.97 3.61 9.34
N THR A 122 -11.39 2.78 8.39
CA THR A 122 -11.56 1.34 8.59
C THR A 122 -10.21 0.66 8.83
N LEU A 123 -9.23 0.91 7.94
CA LEU A 123 -7.88 0.36 8.07
C LEU A 123 -7.20 0.83 9.36
N LEU A 124 -7.37 2.10 9.74
CA LEU A 124 -6.83 2.63 10.99
C LEU A 124 -7.44 1.94 12.20
N ASN A 125 -8.74 1.68 12.17
CA ASN A 125 -9.42 0.98 13.25
C ASN A 125 -8.91 -0.46 13.39
N GLU A 126 -8.79 -1.18 12.28
CA GLU A 126 -8.23 -2.54 12.27
C GLU A 126 -6.77 -2.58 12.75
N ALA A 127 -5.95 -1.63 12.28
CA ALA A 127 -4.56 -1.51 12.73
C ALA A 127 -4.48 -1.26 14.24
N ARG A 128 -5.40 -0.48 14.83
CA ARG A 128 -5.49 -0.31 16.29
C ARG A 128 -5.87 -1.61 17.00
N THR A 129 -6.85 -2.35 16.48
CA THR A 129 -7.26 -3.64 17.06
C THR A 129 -6.12 -4.66 17.07
N LEU A 130 -5.23 -4.60 16.08
CA LEU A 130 -4.01 -5.41 16.01
C LEU A 130 -2.85 -4.91 16.89
N GLY A 131 -3.02 -3.78 17.59
CA GLY A 131 -1.94 -3.14 18.34
C GLY A 131 -0.87 -2.49 17.46
N LEU A 132 -1.14 -2.29 16.16
CA LEU A 132 -0.22 -1.71 15.19
C LEU A 132 -0.32 -0.18 15.09
N SER A 133 -1.32 0.45 15.70
CA SER A 133 -1.43 1.91 15.78
C SER A 133 -1.99 2.31 17.14
N GLN A 134 -1.46 3.36 17.76
CA GLN A 134 -1.89 3.82 19.08
C GLN A 134 -2.44 5.27 19.09
N ASN A 135 -2.10 6.12 18.11
CA ASN A 135 -2.23 7.58 18.28
C ASN A 135 -3.09 8.37 17.26
N HIS A 136 -3.71 7.73 16.25
CA HIS A 136 -4.36 8.46 15.15
C HIS A 136 -5.86 8.70 15.37
N ARG A 137 -6.26 9.48 16.39
CA ARG A 137 -7.69 9.67 16.71
C ARG A 137 -8.41 10.81 15.98
N ASN A 138 -7.77 11.93 15.60
CA ASN A 138 -8.56 13.14 15.28
C ASN A 138 -8.17 13.97 14.03
N GLY A 139 -7.20 13.58 13.20
CA GLY A 139 -6.66 14.46 12.14
C GLY A 139 -6.80 14.00 10.68
N ILE A 140 -7.44 12.87 10.41
CA ILE A 140 -7.39 12.21 9.09
C ILE A 140 -8.61 12.54 8.20
N LEU A 141 -9.63 13.17 8.78
CA LEU A 141 -10.91 13.48 8.13
C LEU A 141 -11.19 15.00 8.06
N GLY A 142 -10.16 15.83 8.18
CA GLY A 142 -10.26 17.29 8.19
C GLY A 142 -9.64 17.92 6.97
#